data_AF-A0A3M5W9M5-F1
#
_entry.id   AF-A0A3M5W9M5-F1
#
_cell.length_a   1.000
_cell.length_b   1.000
_cell.length_c   1.000
_cell.angle_alpha   90.00
_cell.angle_beta   90.00
_cell.angle_gamma   90.00
#
_symmetry.space_group_name_H-M   'P 1'
#
loop_
_entity.id
_entity.type
_entity.pdbx_description
1 polymer ?
#
loop_
_entity_poly.entity_id
_entity_poly.type
_entity_poly.pdbx_seq_one_letter_code
_entity_poly.pdbx_strand_id
1 'polypeptide(L)'
;YIGGTAEHQRLANARLIDDTAALESASWGAFQIMGYHWQRLGFDSVQAFVASMAAGESQQFEIFVRFIETDPTLYKALKARKWAEFAKLYNGPDYKRNFYDIKLQRAFERHAECGCAQELTA
;
A
#
# COMPACT_ATOMS: atom_id res chain seq x y z
N TYR A 1 12.60 13.66 -4.47
CA TYR A 1 12.99 12.26 -4.20
C TYR A 1 14.38 12.04 -4.75
N ILE A 2 15.23 11.35 -3.99
CA ILE A 2 16.54 10.85 -4.42
C ILE A 2 16.42 9.38 -4.85
N GLY A 3 15.55 8.61 -4.18
CA GLY A 3 15.27 7.20 -4.48
C GLY A 3 16.30 6.23 -3.89
N GLY A 4 15.91 4.96 -3.79
CA GLY A 4 16.76 3.89 -3.26
C GLY A 4 17.13 4.09 -1.78
N THR A 5 18.32 3.61 -1.40
CA THR A 5 18.79 3.67 0.01
C THR A 5 18.97 5.10 0.54
N ALA A 6 19.14 6.08 -0.36
CA ALA A 6 19.29 7.49 0.02
C ALA A 6 18.03 8.08 0.69
N GLU A 7 16.85 7.49 0.50
CA GLU A 7 15.65 7.90 1.22
C GLU A 7 15.75 7.65 2.73
N HIS A 8 16.51 6.63 3.17
CA HIS A 8 16.76 6.42 4.60
C HIS A 8 17.54 7.57 5.23
N GLN A 9 18.51 8.14 4.51
CA GLN A 9 19.26 9.30 5.01
C GLN A 9 18.37 10.56 5.08
N ARG A 10 17.51 10.78 4.07
CA ARG A 10 16.54 11.87 4.09
C ARG A 10 15.60 11.75 5.29
N LEU A 11 15.09 10.54 5.54
CA LEU A 11 14.23 10.26 6.68
C LEU A 11 14.98 10.44 8.01
N ALA A 12 16.22 9.94 8.11
CA ALA A 12 17.03 10.11 9.32
C ALA A 12 17.22 11.60 9.68
N ASN A 13 17.47 12.44 8.67
CA ASN A 13 17.56 13.88 8.87
C ASN A 13 16.23 14.51 9.29
N ALA A 14 15.11 14.08 8.69
CA ALA A 14 13.78 14.58 9.05
C ALA A 14 13.40 14.23 10.50
N ARG A 15 13.75 13.02 10.96
CA ARG A 15 13.50 12.55 12.33
C ARG A 15 14.24 13.36 13.40
N LEU A 16 15.31 14.08 13.03
CA LEU A 16 15.99 15.01 13.94
C LEU A 16 15.17 16.29 14.20
N ILE A 17 14.25 16.64 13.29
CA ILE A 17 13.36 17.79 13.44
C ILE A 17 12.14 17.40 14.28
N ASP A 18 11.46 16.33 13.85
CA ASP A 18 10.33 15.72 14.57
C ASP A 18 10.23 14.25 14.14
N ASP A 19 10.36 13.34 15.11
CA ASP A 19 10.33 11.90 14.82
C ASP A 19 8.97 11.44 14.28
N THR A 20 7.87 11.89 14.90
CA THR A 20 6.53 11.43 14.55
C THR A 20 6.13 11.96 13.18
N ALA A 21 6.27 13.27 12.96
CA ALA A 21 5.92 13.89 11.68
C ALA A 21 6.79 13.34 10.53
N ALA A 22 8.07 13.06 10.79
CA ALA A 22 8.94 12.45 9.79
C ALA A 22 8.44 11.05 9.37
N LEU A 23 8.12 10.19 10.33
CA LEU A 23 7.62 8.85 10.04
C LEU A 23 6.24 8.86 9.37
N GLU A 24 5.37 9.80 9.75
CA GLU A 24 4.04 10.00 9.15
C GLU A 24 4.14 10.47 7.69
N SER A 25 5.16 11.27 7.37
CA SER A 25 5.37 11.85 6.04
C SER A 25 5.95 10.90 4.99
N ALA A 26 6.34 9.68 5.39
CA ALA A 26 6.95 8.69 4.51
C ALA A 26 5.97 7.57 4.13
N SER A 27 6.16 6.98 2.95
CA SER A 27 5.53 5.74 2.52
C SER A 27 6.42 4.54 2.88
N TRP A 28 5.80 3.43 3.27
CA TRP A 28 6.50 2.27 3.82
C TRP A 28 6.15 0.97 3.09
N GLY A 29 7.13 0.06 3.03
CA GLY A 29 6.98 -1.29 2.48
C GLY A 29 6.72 -1.36 0.98
N ALA A 30 6.47 -2.59 0.49
CA ALA A 30 6.25 -2.88 -0.91
C ALA A 30 5.04 -2.15 -1.51
N PHE A 31 4.01 -1.92 -0.70
CA PHE A 31 2.75 -1.29 -1.12
C PHE A 31 2.73 0.23 -0.95
N GLN A 32 3.81 0.82 -0.39
CA GLN A 32 3.98 2.27 -0.22
C GLN A 32 2.83 2.92 0.57
N ILE A 33 2.43 2.31 1.69
CA ILE A 33 1.39 2.88 2.57
C ILE A 33 1.98 4.05 3.38
N MET A 34 1.28 5.18 3.38
CA MET A 34 1.74 6.38 4.09
C MET A 34 1.65 6.22 5.61
N GLY A 35 2.67 6.69 6.32
CA GLY A 35 2.77 6.58 7.77
C GLY A 35 1.63 7.27 8.52
N TYR A 36 1.13 8.40 8.02
CA TYR A 36 -0.01 9.11 8.64
C TYR A 36 -1.31 8.29 8.70
N HIS A 37 -1.39 7.13 8.04
CA HIS A 37 -2.54 6.22 8.16
C HIS A 37 -2.49 5.33 9.41
N TRP A 38 -1.42 5.35 10.21
CA TRP A 38 -1.24 4.47 11.38
C TRP A 38 -2.49 4.40 12.27
N GLN A 39 -3.11 5.55 12.58
CA GLN A 39 -4.27 5.63 13.45
C GLN A 39 -5.50 4.99 12.82
N ARG A 40 -5.77 5.28 11.54
CA ARG A 40 -6.86 4.64 10.77
C ARG A 40 -6.67 3.13 10.68
N LEU A 41 -5.43 2.66 10.66
CA LEU A 41 -5.06 1.24 10.56
C LEU A 41 -5.01 0.53 11.93
N GLY A 42 -5.34 1.25 13.02
CA GLY A 42 -5.48 0.69 14.36
C GLY A 42 -4.16 0.45 15.09
N PHE A 43 -3.08 1.15 14.71
CA PHE A 43 -1.84 1.13 15.48
C PHE A 43 -1.90 2.14 16.63
N ASP A 44 -1.13 1.88 17.70
CA ASP A 44 -1.04 2.79 18.85
C ASP A 44 -0.20 4.05 18.56
N SER A 45 0.74 3.95 17.60
CA SER A 45 1.59 5.05 17.16
C SER A 45 2.17 4.80 15.77
N VAL A 46 2.71 5.84 15.15
CA VAL A 46 3.44 5.69 13.89
C VAL A 46 4.70 4.83 14.04
N GLN A 47 5.36 4.84 15.21
CA GLN A 47 6.52 4.00 15.50
C GLN A 47 6.14 2.52 15.52
N ALA A 48 4.98 2.18 16.11
CA ALA A 48 4.46 0.81 16.10
C ALA A 48 4.12 0.34 14.67
N PHE A 49 3.52 1.23 13.86
CA PHE A 49 3.28 0.99 12.44
C PHE A 49 4.59 0.74 11.67
N VAL A 50 5.60 1.58 11.87
CA VAL A 50 6.91 1.45 11.19
C VAL A 50 7.65 0.18 11.62
N ALA A 51 7.60 -0.17 12.90
CA ALA A 51 8.18 -1.42 13.40
C ALA A 51 7.51 -2.63 12.74
N SER A 52 6.18 -2.60 12.57
CA SER A 52 5.44 -3.66 11.85
C SER A 52 5.81 -3.71 10.37
N MET A 53 5.91 -2.56 9.69
CA MET A 53 6.38 -2.48 8.30
C MET A 53 7.79 -3.04 8.09
N ALA A 54 8.67 -2.87 9.09
CA ALA A 54 10.04 -3.36 9.07
C ALA A 54 10.19 -4.86 9.41
N ALA A 55 9.15 -5.48 9.97
CA ALA A 55 9.20 -6.88 10.40
C ALA A 55 9.26 -7.88 9.23
N GLY A 56 8.67 -7.53 8.08
CA GLY A 56 8.72 -8.36 6.88
C GLY A 56 7.60 -8.10 5.89
N GLU A 57 7.69 -8.75 4.73
CA GLU A 57 6.72 -8.60 3.64
C GLU A 57 5.32 -9.08 4.03
N SER A 58 5.19 -10.09 4.90
CA SER A 58 3.90 -10.56 5.40
C SER A 58 3.15 -9.47 6.17
N GLN A 59 3.84 -8.72 7.02
CA GLN A 59 3.24 -7.60 7.75
C GLN A 59 2.91 -6.44 6.81
N GLN A 60 3.78 -6.15 5.84
CA GLN A 60 3.49 -5.14 4.82
C GLN A 60 2.23 -5.48 4.01
N PHE A 61 2.05 -6.76 3.66
CA PHE A 61 0.86 -7.23 2.96
C PHE A 61 -0.39 -7.15 3.84
N GLU A 62 -0.32 -7.59 5.10
CA GLU A 62 -1.45 -7.47 6.04
C GLU A 62 -1.88 -6.00 6.21
N ILE A 63 -0.93 -5.07 6.34
CA ILE A 63 -1.24 -3.65 6.45
C ILE A 63 -1.87 -3.11 5.17
N PHE A 64 -1.41 -3.54 3.99
CA PHE A 64 -2.04 -3.20 2.71
C PHE A 64 -3.48 -3.69 2.62
N VAL A 65 -3.76 -4.92 3.08
CA VAL A 65 -5.13 -5.45 3.15
C VAL A 65 -6.00 -4.59 4.07
N ARG A 66 -5.55 -4.31 5.30
CA ARG A 66 -6.26 -3.42 6.24
C ARG A 66 -6.49 -2.02 5.66
N PHE A 67 -5.52 -1.48 4.92
CA PHE A 67 -5.67 -0.20 4.25
C PHE A 67 -6.82 -0.21 3.24
N ILE A 68 -6.93 -1.27 2.43
CA ILE A 68 -8.05 -1.41 1.51
C ILE A 68 -9.37 -1.58 2.27
N GLU A 69 -9.43 -2.47 3.26
CA GLU A 69 -10.66 -2.79 3.99
C GLU A 69 -11.24 -1.61 4.78
N THR A 70 -10.38 -0.71 5.26
CA THR A 70 -10.80 0.50 5.99
C THR A 70 -11.30 1.63 5.08
N ASP A 71 -11.20 1.50 3.74
CA ASP A 71 -11.83 2.42 2.78
C ASP A 71 -12.95 1.68 2.03
N PRO A 72 -14.23 1.90 2.41
CA PRO A 72 -15.36 1.21 1.78
C PRO A 72 -15.46 1.41 0.27
N THR A 73 -15.00 2.56 -0.24
CA THR A 73 -15.07 2.88 -1.67
C THR A 73 -13.99 2.11 -2.42
N LEU A 74 -12.75 2.15 -1.93
CA LEU A 74 -11.63 1.41 -2.50
C LEU A 74 -11.88 -0.11 -2.44
N TYR A 75 -12.33 -0.62 -1.30
CA TYR A 75 -12.68 -2.03 -1.12
C TYR A 75 -13.78 -2.48 -2.08
N LYS A 76 -14.85 -1.70 -2.20
CA LYS A 76 -15.95 -2.00 -3.13
C LYS A 76 -15.48 -2.00 -4.59
N ALA A 77 -14.65 -1.05 -4.98
CA ALA A 77 -14.08 -0.99 -6.33
C ALA A 77 -13.23 -2.22 -6.64
N LEU A 78 -12.40 -2.67 -5.69
CA LEU A 78 -11.59 -3.88 -5.84
C LEU A 78 -12.45 -5.14 -5.97
N LYS A 79 -13.41 -5.34 -5.05
CA LYS A 79 -14.31 -6.51 -5.08
C LYS A 79 -15.17 -6.56 -6.35
N ALA A 80 -15.63 -5.41 -6.82
CA ALA A 80 -16.39 -5.30 -8.06
C ALA A 80 -15.51 -5.32 -9.32
N ARG A 81 -14.18 -5.52 -9.19
CA ARG A 81 -13.22 -5.58 -10.30
C ARG A 81 -13.24 -4.32 -11.19
N LYS A 82 -13.55 -3.17 -10.59
CA LYS A 82 -13.57 -1.88 -11.28
C LYS A 82 -12.16 -1.31 -11.35
N TRP A 83 -11.32 -1.88 -12.21
CA TRP A 83 -9.88 -1.61 -12.25
C TRP A 83 -9.52 -0.13 -12.41
N ALA A 84 -10.24 0.60 -13.26
CA ALA A 84 -10.04 2.04 -13.43
C ALA A 84 -10.39 2.85 -12.17
N GLU A 85 -11.50 2.51 -11.50
CA GLU A 85 -11.92 3.17 -10.26
C GLU A 85 -10.93 2.87 -9.13
N PHE A 86 -10.56 1.60 -8.95
CA PHE A 86 -9.56 1.19 -7.96
C PHE A 86 -8.20 1.84 -8.22
N ALA A 87 -7.71 1.81 -9.46
CA ALA A 87 -6.43 2.39 -9.82
C ALA A 87 -6.40 3.90 -9.57
N LYS A 88 -7.49 4.62 -9.87
CA LYS A 88 -7.63 6.05 -9.57
C LYS A 88 -7.60 6.34 -8.07
N LEU A 89 -8.32 5.56 -7.28
CA LEU A 89 -8.40 5.75 -5.83
C LEU A 89 -7.05 5.46 -5.15
N TYR A 90 -6.35 4.41 -5.58
CA TYR A 90 -5.08 4.00 -4.97
C TYR A 90 -3.87 4.79 -5.47
N ASN A 91 -3.76 5.00 -6.80
CA ASN A 91 -2.57 5.59 -7.43
C ASN A 91 -2.75 7.08 -7.79
N GLY A 92 -3.95 7.64 -7.55
CA GLY A 92 -4.28 9.03 -7.86
C GLY A 92 -4.84 9.26 -9.27
N PRO A 93 -5.22 10.52 -9.59
CA PRO A 93 -5.90 10.88 -10.84
C PRO A 93 -5.10 10.57 -12.10
N ASP A 94 -3.77 10.57 -11.99
CA ASP A 94 -2.82 10.34 -13.08
C ASP A 94 -2.55 8.85 -13.36
N TYR A 95 -3.29 7.92 -12.73
CA TYR A 95 -3.04 6.47 -12.81
C TYR A 95 -2.89 5.93 -14.24
N LYS A 96 -3.59 6.54 -15.21
CA LYS A 96 -3.54 6.14 -16.63
C LYS A 96 -2.16 6.32 -17.25
N ARG A 97 -1.36 7.29 -16.79
CA ARG A 97 0.01 7.53 -17.30
C ARG A 97 0.90 6.30 -17.17
N ASN A 98 0.64 5.47 -16.17
CA ASN A 98 1.39 4.25 -15.88
C ASN A 98 0.61 2.96 -16.22
N PHE A 99 -0.57 3.09 -16.85
CA PHE A 99 -1.46 2.00 -17.24
C PHE A 99 -1.85 1.06 -16.08
N TYR A 100 -2.04 1.60 -14.88
CA TYR A 100 -2.31 0.78 -13.69
C TYR A 100 -3.60 -0.06 -13.82
N ASP A 101 -4.66 0.52 -14.37
CA ASP A 101 -5.92 -0.17 -14.65
C ASP A 101 -5.76 -1.34 -15.61
N ILE A 102 -5.08 -1.13 -16.74
CA ILE A 102 -4.85 -2.16 -17.74
C ILE A 102 -3.96 -3.28 -17.17
N LYS A 103 -2.93 -2.93 -16.39
CA LYS A 103 -2.04 -3.90 -15.74
C LYS A 103 -2.80 -4.76 -14.73
N LEU A 104 -3.65 -4.16 -13.89
CA LEU A 104 -4.48 -4.89 -12.93
C LEU A 104 -5.44 -5.84 -13.63
N GLN A 105 -6.13 -5.36 -14.68
CA GLN A 105 -7.06 -6.19 -15.45
C GLN A 105 -6.36 -7.41 -16.05
N ARG A 106 -5.25 -7.20 -16.77
CA ARG A 106 -4.50 -8.29 -17.42
C ARG A 106 -3.91 -9.27 -16.41
N ALA A 107 -3.45 -8.79 -15.26
CA ALA A 107 -2.97 -9.65 -14.19
C ALA A 107 -4.10 -10.52 -13.65
N PHE A 108 -5.27 -9.94 -13.40
CA PHE A 108 -6.45 -10.69 -12.95
C PHE A 108 -6.84 -11.78 -13.96
N GLU A 109 -6.95 -11.45 -15.25
CA GLU A 109 -7.28 -12.41 -16.32
C GLU A 109 -6.28 -13.57 -16.35
N ARG A 110 -4.98 -13.28 -16.33
CA ARG A 110 -3.91 -14.30 -16.30
C ARG A 110 -4.02 -15.24 -15.11
N HIS A 111 -4.29 -14.72 -13.91
CA HIS A 111 -4.38 -15.53 -12.70
C HIS A 111 -5.72 -16.27 -12.57
N ALA A 112 -6.78 -15.76 -13.20
CA ALA A 112 -8.05 -16.46 -13.29
C ALA A 112 -7.96 -17.71 -14.20
N GLU A 113 -7.19 -17.63 -15.28
CA GLU A 113 -6.96 -18.75 -16.21
C GLU A 113 -6.00 -19.80 -15.64
N CYS A 114 -5.05 -19.42 -14.79
CA CYS A 114 -4.04 -20.33 -14.26
C CYS A 114 -4.55 -21.30 -13.17
N GLY A 115 -5.78 -21.13 -12.68
CA GLY A 115 -6.36 -22.01 -11.66
C GLY A 115 -5.76 -21.89 -10.26
N CYS A 116 -4.77 -21.03 -10.01
CA CYS A 116 -4.13 -20.84 -8.70
C CYS A 116 -5.11 -20.47 -7.57
N ALA A 117 -6.29 -19.94 -7.90
CA ALA A 117 -7.34 -19.66 -6.92
C ALA A 117 -8.10 -20.92 -6.45
N GLN A 118 -8.07 -22.02 -7.22
CA GLN A 118 -8.75 -23.28 -6.86
C GLN A 118 -7.97 -24.10 -5.82
N GLU A 119 -6.64 -23.96 -5.76
CA GLU A 119 -5.78 -24.67 -4.80
C GLU A 119 -5.85 -24.13 -3.37
N LEU A 120 -6.32 -22.90 -3.16
CA LEU A 120 -6.49 -22.30 -1.82
C LEU A 120 -7.81 -22.65 -1.14
N THR A 121 -8.71 -23.34 -1.85
CA THR A 121 -10.04 -23.77 -1.36
C THR A 121 -10.18 -25.29 -1.20
N ALA A 122 -9.09 -26.04 -1.38
CA ALA A 122 -9.05 -27.49 -1.21
C ALA A 122 -8.45 -27.90 0.16
#